data_AF-A0A944BF02-F1
#
_entry.id   AF-A0A944BF02-F1
#
_cell.length_a   1.000
_cell.length_b   1.000
_cell.length_c   1.000
_cell.angle_alpha   90.00
_cell.angle_beta   90.00
_cell.angle_gamma   90.00
#
_symmetry.space_group_name_H-M   'P 1'
#
loop_
_entity.id
_entity.type
_entity.pdbx_description
1 polymer ?
#
loop_
_entity_poly.entity_id
_entity_poly.type
_entity_poly.pdbx_seq_one_letter_code
_entity_poly.pdbx_strand_id
1 'polypeptide(L)'
;MKFDRILDNETLWAVRYDDADDNVLHTLFDQWSDPEWLVDFFLANISDLMSYFKITDINQAIYDTIDDNYRMQCLILDISPDADLDQIFRPLENGRTREILLSKEKARIKNRPQHASWLRIYAIKLEPGCYIITGGAIKLTRTMQEREHTLVELNKMESVRRFLVDGGVVDADGFIDYLSEIK
;
A
#
# COMPACT_ATOMS: atom_id res chain seq x y z
N MET A 1 3.97 -11.72 12.83
CA MET A 1 3.02 -10.83 12.12
C MET A 1 1.59 -11.26 12.36
N LYS A 2 0.64 -10.32 12.41
CA LYS A 2 -0.81 -10.54 12.50
C LYS A 2 -1.52 -9.85 11.33
N PHE A 3 -2.82 -10.09 11.16
CA PHE A 3 -3.64 -9.51 10.09
C PHE A 3 -4.93 -8.95 10.68
N ASP A 4 -5.17 -7.68 10.44
CA ASP A 4 -6.35 -6.96 10.90
C ASP A 4 -7.33 -6.78 9.75
N ARG A 5 -8.60 -6.99 10.05
CA ARG A 5 -9.68 -6.79 9.09
C ARG A 5 -9.92 -5.28 8.90
N ILE A 6 -9.90 -4.83 7.65
CA ILE A 6 -10.16 -3.42 7.28
C ILE A 6 -11.61 -3.23 6.87
N LEU A 7 -12.16 -4.14 6.05
CA LEU A 7 -13.56 -4.12 5.64
C LEU A 7 -14.32 -5.26 6.31
N ASP A 8 -15.54 -5.00 6.77
CA ASP A 8 -16.36 -5.96 7.53
C ASP A 8 -16.71 -7.23 6.76
N ASN A 9 -16.68 -7.18 5.42
CA ASN A 9 -16.94 -8.31 4.53
C ASN A 9 -15.71 -9.23 4.31
N GLU A 10 -14.62 -9.03 5.05
CA GLU A 10 -13.41 -9.90 5.02
C GLU A 10 -12.68 -9.92 3.66
N THR A 11 -12.93 -8.91 2.83
CA THR A 11 -12.28 -8.77 1.51
C THR A 11 -10.98 -7.94 1.54
N LEU A 12 -10.77 -7.16 2.59
CA LEU A 12 -9.58 -6.33 2.73
C LEU A 12 -9.01 -6.44 4.15
N TRP A 13 -7.73 -6.75 4.19
CA TRP A 13 -6.95 -6.93 5.41
C TRP A 13 -5.72 -6.05 5.37
N ALA A 14 -5.12 -5.79 6.53
CA ALA A 14 -3.83 -5.13 6.64
C ALA A 14 -2.93 -5.89 7.62
N VAL A 15 -1.65 -5.99 7.28
CA VAL A 15 -0.66 -6.61 8.16
C VAL A 15 -0.43 -5.72 9.39
N ARG A 16 -0.34 -6.33 10.57
CA ARG A 16 0.29 -5.75 11.76
C ARG A 16 1.61 -6.47 11.99
N TYR A 17 2.72 -5.78 11.72
CA TYR A 17 4.05 -6.36 11.88
C TYR A 17 4.37 -6.56 13.37
N ASP A 18 5.33 -7.43 13.64
CA ASP A 18 5.81 -7.64 15.00
C ASP A 18 6.38 -6.33 15.55
N ASP A 19 6.05 -6.01 16.80
CA ASP A 19 6.37 -4.76 17.49
C ASP A 19 5.63 -3.49 17.00
N ALA A 20 4.65 -3.61 16.09
CA ALA A 20 3.78 -2.50 15.71
C ALA A 20 2.50 -2.45 16.57
N ASP A 21 2.16 -1.25 17.05
CA ASP A 21 0.94 -1.02 17.84
C ASP A 21 -0.34 -1.17 17.01
N ASP A 22 -0.30 -0.73 15.75
CA ASP A 22 -1.43 -0.78 14.81
C ASP A 22 -1.03 -1.38 13.45
N ASN A 23 -2.02 -1.68 12.64
CA ASN A 23 -1.87 -2.17 11.28
C ASN A 23 -1.20 -1.14 10.36
N VAL A 24 -0.60 -1.65 9.29
CA VAL A 24 0.15 -0.83 8.33
C VAL A 24 -0.69 0.22 7.64
N LEU A 25 -1.99 -0.01 7.41
CA LEU A 25 -2.82 0.95 6.68
C LEU A 25 -3.06 2.21 7.54
N HIS A 26 -3.46 2.02 8.79
CA HIS A 26 -3.64 3.14 9.72
C HIS A 26 -2.33 3.88 9.98
N THR A 27 -1.23 3.13 10.20
CA THR A 27 0.10 3.71 10.41
C THR A 27 0.50 4.61 9.23
N LEU A 28 0.22 4.20 8.00
CA LEU A 28 0.50 5.02 6.81
C LEU A 28 -0.38 6.28 6.77
N PHE A 29 -1.67 6.16 7.09
CA PHE A 29 -2.59 7.28 7.09
C PHE A 29 -2.24 8.32 8.15
N ASP A 30 -1.81 7.90 9.34
CA ASP A 30 -1.33 8.80 10.39
C ASP A 30 -0.04 9.50 9.94
N GLN A 31 0.94 8.73 9.46
CA GLN A 31 2.21 9.28 8.98
C GLN A 31 2.05 10.26 7.81
N TRP A 32 1.18 9.96 6.85
CA TRP A 32 0.91 10.86 5.71
C TRP A 32 0.00 12.04 6.07
N SER A 33 -0.51 12.09 7.29
CA SER A 33 -1.21 13.26 7.86
C SER A 33 -0.31 14.13 8.72
N ASP A 34 0.88 13.65 9.09
CA ASP A 34 1.83 14.36 9.95
C ASP A 34 2.72 15.32 9.15
N PRO A 35 2.53 16.65 9.27
CA PRO A 35 3.34 17.62 8.54
C PRO A 35 4.81 17.61 8.95
N GLU A 36 5.14 17.30 10.20
CA GLU A 36 6.53 17.29 10.70
C GLU A 36 7.30 16.15 10.04
N TRP A 37 6.72 14.95 10.04
CA TRP A 37 7.29 13.82 9.32
C TRP A 37 7.44 14.08 7.81
N LEU A 38 6.44 14.72 7.19
CA LEU A 38 6.48 15.04 5.76
C LEU A 38 7.57 16.07 5.42
N VAL A 39 7.82 17.06 6.28
CA VAL A 39 8.94 18.01 6.11
C VAL A 39 10.26 17.23 6.02
N ASP A 40 10.51 16.36 6.99
CA ASP A 40 11.75 15.56 7.04
C ASP A 40 11.88 14.65 5.81
N PHE A 41 10.78 13.97 5.44
CA PHE A 41 10.76 13.11 4.26
C PHE A 41 11.09 13.88 2.97
N PHE A 42 10.45 15.03 2.74
CA PHE A 42 10.66 15.80 1.51
C PHE A 42 12.01 16.51 1.48
N LEU A 43 12.54 16.96 2.62
CA LEU A 43 13.91 17.48 2.70
C LEU A 43 14.93 16.41 2.35
N ALA A 44 14.78 15.20 2.91
CA ALA A 44 15.68 14.08 2.63
C ALA A 44 15.62 13.60 1.17
N ASN A 45 14.48 13.78 0.49
CA ASN A 45 14.24 13.28 -0.87
C ASN A 45 14.03 14.39 -1.91
N ILE A 46 14.45 15.62 -1.63
CA ILE A 46 14.20 16.79 -2.48
C ILE A 46 14.74 16.63 -3.90
N SER A 47 15.88 15.94 -4.06
CA SER A 47 16.47 15.66 -5.37
C SER A 47 15.54 14.83 -6.27
N ASP A 48 14.79 13.90 -5.69
CA ASP A 48 13.87 13.03 -6.43
C ASP A 48 12.60 13.79 -6.78
N LEU A 49 12.07 14.54 -5.82
CA LEU A 49 10.92 15.42 -6.03
C LEU A 49 11.18 16.38 -7.21
N MET A 50 12.34 17.04 -7.21
CA MET A 50 12.73 17.97 -8.27
C MET A 50 13.01 17.28 -9.60
N SER A 51 13.74 16.15 -9.59
CA SER A 51 14.16 15.51 -10.83
C SER A 51 13.02 14.77 -11.53
N TYR A 52 12.14 14.11 -10.77
CA TYR A 52 11.10 13.26 -11.32
C TYR A 52 9.74 13.97 -11.41
N PHE A 53 9.35 14.73 -10.38
CA PHE A 53 8.06 15.45 -10.35
C PHE A 53 8.14 16.91 -10.77
N LYS A 54 9.35 17.48 -10.89
CA LYS A 54 9.58 18.90 -11.22
C LYS A 54 8.99 19.88 -10.20
N ILE A 55 8.82 19.42 -8.96
CA ILE A 55 8.32 20.23 -7.85
C ILE A 55 9.52 20.64 -6.98
N THR A 56 9.64 21.93 -6.69
CA THR A 56 10.71 22.50 -5.85
C THR A 56 10.21 23.02 -4.52
N ASP A 57 8.88 23.23 -4.39
CA ASP A 57 8.27 23.74 -3.17
C ASP A 57 7.85 22.58 -2.26
N ILE A 58 8.53 22.47 -1.12
CA ILE A 58 8.27 21.44 -0.10
C ILE A 58 6.90 21.66 0.55
N ASN A 59 6.50 22.90 0.81
CA ASN A 59 5.19 23.16 1.41
C ASN A 59 4.07 22.69 0.49
N GLN A 60 4.20 22.96 -0.81
CA GLN A 60 3.27 22.45 -1.80
C GLN A 60 3.21 20.92 -1.77
N ALA A 61 4.36 20.24 -1.70
CA ALA A 61 4.41 18.77 -1.65
C ALA A 61 3.79 18.18 -0.38
N ILE A 62 3.91 18.86 0.76
CA ILE A 62 3.26 18.49 2.02
C ILE A 62 1.75 18.61 1.88
N TYR A 63 1.24 19.78 1.47
CA TYR A 63 -0.20 19.99 1.26
C TYR A 63 -0.79 19.00 0.27
N ASP A 64 -0.10 18.80 -0.85
CA ASP A 64 -0.50 17.83 -1.86
C ASP A 64 -0.50 16.41 -1.30
N THR A 65 0.42 16.04 -0.42
CA THR A 65 0.44 14.70 0.19
C THR A 65 -0.72 14.50 1.15
N ILE A 66 -1.05 15.50 1.97
CA ILE A 66 -2.17 15.43 2.91
C ILE A 66 -3.51 15.35 2.15
N ASP A 67 -3.71 16.15 1.09
CA ASP A 67 -4.89 16.07 0.22
C ASP A 67 -4.99 14.69 -0.48
N ASP A 68 -3.86 14.17 -0.99
CA ASP A 68 -3.85 12.83 -1.57
C ASP A 68 -4.17 11.77 -0.52
N ASN A 69 -3.63 11.88 0.70
CA ASN A 69 -3.89 10.95 1.78
C ASN A 69 -5.39 10.88 2.10
N TYR A 70 -6.05 12.02 2.25
CA TYR A 70 -7.49 12.09 2.47
C TYR A 70 -8.28 11.39 1.35
N ARG A 71 -7.92 11.63 0.08
CA ARG A 71 -8.56 10.96 -1.07
C ARG A 71 -8.31 9.45 -1.07
N MET A 72 -7.13 9.01 -0.65
CA MET A 72 -6.80 7.60 -0.54
C MET A 72 -7.63 6.92 0.56
N GLN A 73 -7.79 7.59 1.70
CA GLN A 73 -8.65 7.12 2.79
C GLN A 73 -10.09 6.95 2.29
N CYS A 74 -10.67 7.97 1.64
CA CYS A 74 -12.01 7.84 1.06
C CYS A 74 -12.10 6.72 0.01
N LEU A 75 -11.05 6.51 -0.79
CA LEU A 75 -11.04 5.44 -1.80
C LEU A 75 -11.08 4.04 -1.17
N ILE A 76 -10.46 3.85 -0.01
CA ILE A 76 -10.25 2.53 0.61
C ILE A 76 -11.25 2.24 1.73
N LEU A 77 -11.52 3.21 2.61
CA LEU A 77 -12.34 3.03 3.82
C LEU A 77 -13.81 3.33 3.57
N ASP A 78 -14.14 4.32 2.73
CA ASP A 78 -15.53 4.65 2.38
C ASP A 78 -16.05 3.81 1.20
N ILE A 79 -15.33 2.74 0.87
CA ILE A 79 -15.69 1.88 -0.24
C ILE A 79 -16.91 1.04 0.14
N SER A 80 -17.90 0.98 -0.76
CA SER A 80 -19.05 0.09 -0.57
C SER A 80 -18.55 -1.36 -0.35
N PRO A 81 -19.17 -2.16 0.52
CA PRO A 81 -18.86 -3.59 0.62
C PRO A 81 -18.97 -4.35 -0.72
N ASP A 82 -19.77 -3.84 -1.65
CA ASP A 82 -19.96 -4.40 -3.00
C ASP A 82 -18.97 -3.84 -4.04
N ALA A 83 -18.03 -3.01 -3.61
CA ALA A 83 -17.12 -2.34 -4.51
C ALA A 83 -15.99 -3.25 -5.00
N ASP A 84 -15.65 -3.04 -6.26
CA ASP A 84 -14.66 -3.83 -6.96
C ASP A 84 -13.24 -3.38 -6.58
N LEU A 85 -12.64 -4.06 -5.58
CA LEU A 85 -11.26 -3.84 -5.15
C LEU A 85 -10.24 -4.05 -6.29
N ASP A 86 -10.57 -4.83 -7.32
CA ASP A 86 -9.71 -5.01 -8.51
C ASP A 86 -9.63 -3.73 -9.35
N GLN A 87 -10.49 -2.73 -9.11
CA GLN A 87 -10.35 -1.41 -9.72
C GLN A 87 -9.30 -0.54 -9.06
N ILE A 88 -9.12 -0.74 -7.75
CA ILE A 88 -8.21 -0.01 -6.87
C ILE A 88 -6.81 -0.61 -6.95
N PHE A 89 -6.70 -1.91 -6.70
CA PHE A 89 -5.44 -2.64 -6.72
C PHE A 89 -5.14 -3.15 -8.13
N ARG A 90 -3.95 -2.83 -8.62
CA ARG A 90 -3.47 -3.23 -9.95
C ARG A 90 -2.10 -3.89 -9.85
N PRO A 91 -1.71 -4.72 -10.84
CA PRO A 91 -0.44 -5.43 -10.76
C PRO A 91 0.73 -4.50 -10.52
N LEU A 92 1.61 -4.88 -9.58
CA LEU A 92 2.81 -4.11 -9.29
C LEU A 92 3.69 -4.00 -10.54
N GLU A 93 3.86 -5.12 -11.24
CA GLU A 93 4.61 -5.23 -12.50
C GLU A 93 3.72 -4.93 -13.70
N ASN A 94 4.20 -4.05 -14.59
CA ASN A 94 3.49 -3.73 -15.82
C ASN A 94 3.69 -4.86 -16.84
N GLY A 95 2.64 -5.25 -17.57
CA GLY A 95 2.75 -6.22 -18.67
C GLY A 95 2.68 -7.69 -18.27
N ARG A 96 2.18 -8.00 -17.06
CA ARG A 96 1.90 -9.37 -16.64
C ARG A 96 0.89 -10.02 -17.59
N THR A 97 1.24 -11.22 -18.09
CA THR A 97 0.43 -12.00 -19.04
C THR A 97 -0.26 -13.22 -18.40
N ARG A 98 0.05 -13.55 -17.15
CA ARG A 98 -0.52 -14.70 -16.41
C ARG A 98 -0.87 -14.31 -14.99
N GLU A 99 -1.96 -14.84 -14.49
CA GLU A 99 -2.30 -14.77 -13.07
C GLU A 99 -1.28 -15.56 -12.25
N ILE A 100 -0.85 -14.99 -11.13
CA ILE A 100 0.18 -15.55 -10.27
C ILE A 100 -0.43 -15.64 -8.88
N LEU A 101 -0.34 -16.83 -8.28
CA LEU A 101 -0.74 -17.07 -6.89
C LEU A 101 -0.06 -16.06 -5.95
N LEU A 102 -0.86 -15.43 -5.09
CA LEU A 102 -0.42 -14.45 -4.10
C LEU A 102 0.38 -13.31 -4.75
N SER A 103 -0.22 -12.65 -5.73
CA SER A 103 0.47 -11.64 -6.51
C SER A 103 0.65 -10.31 -5.77
N LYS A 104 1.76 -9.62 -6.07
CA LYS A 104 2.03 -8.26 -5.60
C LYS A 104 1.26 -7.23 -6.43
N GLU A 105 0.50 -6.39 -5.75
CA GLU A 105 -0.41 -5.40 -6.31
C GLU A 105 -0.17 -4.02 -5.66
N LYS A 106 -0.67 -2.96 -6.30
CA LYS A 106 -0.56 -1.58 -5.82
C LYS A 106 -1.84 -0.80 -6.06
N ALA A 107 -2.19 0.05 -5.10
CA ALA A 107 -3.18 1.11 -5.25
C ALA A 107 -2.48 2.46 -5.41
N ARG A 108 -3.08 3.34 -6.22
CA ARG A 108 -2.66 4.74 -6.38
C ARG A 108 -3.86 5.59 -6.77
N ILE A 109 -3.82 6.86 -6.40
CA ILE A 109 -4.81 7.84 -6.87
C ILE A 109 -4.64 8.04 -8.38
N LYS A 110 -5.75 8.05 -9.10
CA LYS A 110 -5.81 8.32 -10.54
C LYS A 110 -6.34 9.74 -10.76
N ASN A 111 -6.05 10.30 -11.93
CA ASN A 111 -6.65 11.55 -12.42
C ASN A 111 -6.47 12.76 -11.47
N ARG A 112 -5.27 12.89 -10.88
CA ARG A 112 -4.90 14.09 -10.10
C ARG A 112 -4.46 15.21 -11.06
N PRO A 113 -5.05 16.42 -10.99
CA PRO A 113 -4.72 17.50 -11.91
C PRO A 113 -3.40 18.21 -11.60
N GLN A 114 -2.97 18.25 -10.33
CA GLN A 114 -1.78 18.99 -9.90
C GLN A 114 -0.48 18.29 -10.36
N HIS A 115 -0.36 17.00 -10.05
CA HIS A 115 0.79 16.19 -10.41
C HIS A 115 0.41 14.70 -10.52
N ALA A 116 1.27 13.90 -11.13
CA ALA A 116 1.09 12.46 -11.10
C ALA A 116 1.09 11.95 -9.65
N SER A 117 0.18 11.03 -9.29
CA SER A 117 0.15 10.47 -7.92
C SER A 117 1.54 9.95 -7.50
N TRP A 118 1.95 10.14 -6.25
CA TRP A 118 3.14 9.54 -5.65
C TRP A 118 2.85 8.60 -4.47
N LEU A 119 1.64 8.62 -3.91
CA LEU A 119 1.23 7.72 -2.83
C LEU A 119 0.90 6.34 -3.38
N ARG A 120 1.48 5.30 -2.77
CA ARG A 120 1.26 3.90 -3.14
C ARG A 120 0.95 3.13 -1.88
N ILE A 121 -0.10 2.32 -1.97
CA ILE A 121 -0.38 1.27 -1.01
C ILE A 121 -0.13 -0.06 -1.72
N TYR A 122 0.59 -0.95 -1.06
CA TYR A 122 1.05 -2.22 -1.61
C TYR A 122 0.31 -3.38 -0.94
N ALA A 123 -0.11 -4.35 -1.74
CA ALA A 123 -0.90 -5.48 -1.26
C ALA A 123 -0.50 -6.81 -1.92
N ILE A 124 -0.87 -7.90 -1.27
CA ILE A 124 -0.91 -9.24 -1.85
C ILE A 124 -2.37 -9.56 -2.21
N LYS A 125 -2.60 -9.99 -3.45
CA LYS A 125 -3.91 -10.50 -3.90
C LYS A 125 -4.05 -11.95 -3.47
N LEU A 126 -5.08 -12.26 -2.69
CA LEU A 126 -5.45 -13.64 -2.37
C LEU A 126 -6.22 -14.23 -3.57
N GLU A 127 -7.27 -13.53 -3.99
CA GLU A 127 -8.14 -13.88 -5.12
C GLU A 127 -8.86 -12.62 -5.63
N PRO A 128 -9.64 -12.66 -6.74
CA PRO A 128 -10.40 -11.50 -7.20
C PRO A 128 -11.26 -10.90 -6.09
N GLY A 129 -11.09 -9.60 -5.85
CA GLY A 129 -11.79 -8.89 -4.79
C GLY A 129 -11.25 -9.11 -3.38
N CYS A 130 -10.17 -9.89 -3.15
CA CYS A 130 -9.64 -10.14 -1.81
C CYS A 130 -8.14 -9.84 -1.68
N TYR A 131 -7.78 -8.96 -0.74
CA TYR A 131 -6.44 -8.37 -0.66
C TYR A 131 -5.92 -8.22 0.78
N ILE A 132 -4.59 -8.33 0.93
CA ILE A 132 -3.87 -8.05 2.16
C ILE A 132 -2.89 -6.90 1.93
N ILE A 133 -3.12 -5.76 2.57
CA ILE A 133 -2.22 -4.60 2.55
C ILE A 133 -0.97 -4.89 3.38
N THR A 134 0.19 -4.68 2.78
CA THR A 134 1.51 -4.98 3.36
C THR A 134 2.29 -3.75 3.76
N GLY A 135 1.92 -2.58 3.22
CA GLY A 135 2.58 -1.31 3.48
C GLY A 135 2.35 -0.30 2.35
N GLY A 136 3.20 0.71 2.28
CA GLY A 136 3.01 1.85 1.38
C GLY A 136 4.21 2.80 1.37
N ALA A 137 4.25 3.67 0.37
CA ALA A 137 5.33 4.63 0.22
C ALA A 137 4.90 5.90 -0.52
N ILE A 138 5.58 7.02 -0.20
CA ILE A 138 5.71 8.17 -1.09
C ILE A 138 6.82 7.86 -2.10
N LYS A 139 6.43 7.42 -3.30
CA LYS A 139 7.37 6.97 -4.33
C LYS A 139 7.73 8.12 -5.26
N LEU A 140 8.90 8.69 -5.03
CA LEU A 140 9.42 9.84 -5.78
C LEU A 140 10.24 9.48 -7.04
N THR A 141 10.40 8.19 -7.33
CA THR A 141 11.26 7.68 -8.42
C THR A 141 10.49 6.82 -9.43
N ARG A 142 11.16 6.33 -10.48
CA ARG A 142 10.54 5.51 -11.53
C ARG A 142 10.36 4.06 -11.10
N THR A 143 11.33 3.46 -10.44
CA THR A 143 11.31 2.07 -9.95
C THR A 143 11.51 2.03 -8.43
N MET A 144 11.04 0.97 -7.78
CA MET A 144 11.10 0.84 -6.31
C MET A 144 12.52 0.51 -5.79
N GLN A 145 13.41 0.07 -6.68
CA GLN A 145 14.78 -0.29 -6.35
C GLN A 145 15.71 0.93 -6.21
N GLU A 146 15.26 2.11 -6.63
CA GLU A 146 16.08 3.33 -6.61
C GLU A 146 16.27 3.90 -5.20
N ARG A 147 15.37 3.60 -4.26
CA ARG A 147 15.40 4.14 -2.89
C ARG A 147 15.10 3.07 -1.84
N GLU A 148 15.76 3.21 -0.69
CA GLU A 148 15.67 2.30 0.44
C GLU A 148 14.23 2.15 0.95
N HIS A 149 13.52 3.26 1.15
CA HIS A 149 12.14 3.21 1.66
C HIS A 149 11.21 2.42 0.74
N THR A 150 11.37 2.51 -0.58
CA THR A 150 10.59 1.69 -1.52
C THR A 150 11.12 0.26 -1.66
N LEU A 151 12.41 0.01 -1.44
CA LEU A 151 12.99 -1.33 -1.44
C LEU A 151 12.52 -2.15 -0.22
N VAL A 152 12.39 -1.50 0.94
CA VAL A 152 11.81 -2.10 2.15
C VAL A 152 10.40 -2.61 1.88
N GLU A 153 9.58 -1.84 1.16
CA GLU A 153 8.22 -2.27 0.79
C GLU A 153 8.21 -3.48 -0.18
N LEU A 154 9.20 -3.61 -1.08
CA LEU A 154 9.36 -4.82 -1.88
C LEU A 154 9.65 -6.06 -1.02
N ASN A 155 10.51 -5.88 0.00
CA ASN A 155 10.87 -6.95 0.93
C ASN A 155 9.70 -7.33 1.83
N LYS A 156 8.91 -6.35 2.30
CA LYS A 156 7.67 -6.58 3.06
C LYS A 156 6.66 -7.43 2.28
N MET A 157 6.35 -7.04 1.04
CA MET A 157 5.47 -7.83 0.16
C MET A 157 6.00 -9.25 -0.03
N GLU A 158 7.30 -9.43 -0.22
CA GLU A 158 7.91 -10.75 -0.36
C GLU A 158 7.82 -11.57 0.93
N SER A 159 8.05 -10.95 2.09
CA SER A 159 7.97 -11.60 3.40
C SER A 159 6.55 -12.08 3.70
N VAL A 160 5.55 -11.24 3.46
CA VAL A 160 4.13 -11.59 3.66
C VAL A 160 3.72 -12.71 2.71
N ARG A 161 4.14 -12.62 1.43
CA ARG A 161 3.87 -13.69 0.46
C ARG A 161 4.45 -15.03 0.90
N ARG A 162 5.70 -15.07 1.36
CA ARG A 162 6.33 -16.31 1.87
C ARG A 162 5.59 -16.85 3.08
N PHE A 163 5.25 -15.99 4.03
CA PHE A 163 4.49 -16.38 5.21
C PHE A 163 3.17 -17.07 4.85
N LEU A 164 2.43 -16.54 3.86
CA LEU A 164 1.19 -17.15 3.38
C LEU A 164 1.44 -18.51 2.68
N VAL A 165 2.45 -18.59 1.81
CA VAL A 165 2.81 -19.83 1.11
C VAL A 165 3.23 -20.93 2.09
N ASP A 166 4.07 -20.58 3.08
CA ASP A 166 4.56 -21.52 4.10
C ASP A 166 3.42 -22.00 5.01
N GLY A 167 2.39 -21.17 5.22
CA GLY A 167 1.14 -21.52 5.89
C GLY A 167 0.14 -22.31 5.02
N GLY A 168 0.48 -22.61 3.76
CA GLY A 168 -0.40 -23.34 2.84
C GLY A 168 -1.57 -22.52 2.28
N VAL A 169 -1.56 -21.20 2.46
CA VAL A 169 -2.61 -20.29 1.98
C VAL A 169 -2.49 -20.12 0.47
N VAL A 170 -3.58 -20.40 -0.25
CA VAL A 170 -3.65 -20.27 -1.71
C VAL A 170 -4.78 -19.35 -2.20
N ASP A 171 -5.76 -19.04 -1.36
CA ASP A 171 -6.94 -18.22 -1.66
C ASP A 171 -7.48 -17.56 -0.38
N ALA A 172 -8.64 -16.91 -0.46
CA ALA A 172 -9.26 -16.26 0.68
C ALA A 172 -9.74 -17.25 1.75
N ASP A 173 -10.38 -18.35 1.36
CA ASP A 173 -10.87 -19.38 2.29
C ASP A 173 -9.71 -19.98 3.09
N GLY A 174 -8.64 -20.39 2.40
CA GLY A 174 -7.43 -20.91 3.04
C GLY A 174 -6.76 -19.90 3.97
N PHE A 175 -6.87 -18.60 3.68
CA PHE A 175 -6.38 -17.55 4.56
C PHE A 175 -7.21 -17.47 5.86
N ILE A 176 -8.55 -17.50 5.76
CA ILE A 176 -9.43 -17.47 6.94
C ILE A 176 -9.23 -18.72 7.80
N ASP A 177 -9.15 -19.89 7.18
CA ASP A 177 -8.87 -21.16 7.87
C ASP A 177 -7.55 -21.07 8.63
N TYR A 178 -6.48 -20.62 7.95
CA TYR A 178 -5.17 -20.43 8.57
C TYR A 178 -5.21 -19.44 9.76
N LEU A 179 -5.92 -18.31 9.63
CA LEU A 179 -6.09 -17.35 10.73
C LEU A 179 -6.86 -17.95 11.93
N SER A 180 -7.72 -18.94 11.69
CA SER A 180 -8.46 -19.62 12.76
C SER A 180 -7.60 -20.62 13.54
N GLU A 181 -6.62 -21.24 12.87
CA GLU A 181 -5.73 -22.25 13.45
C GLU A 181 -4.59 -21.65 14.28
N ILE A 182 -4.15 -20.43 13.96
CA ILE A 182 -3.05 -19.74 14.67
C ILE A 182 -3.51 -18.89 15.87
N LYS A 183 -4.80 -18.93 16.22
CA LYS A 183 -5.38 -18.19 17.35
C LYS A 183 -5.07 -18.81 18.71
#